data_AF-A0A7S3ZSG3-F1
#
_entry.id   AF-A0A7S3ZSG3-F1
#
_cell.length_a   1.000
_cell.length_b   1.000
_cell.length_c   1.000
_cell.angle_alpha   90.00
_cell.angle_beta   90.00
_cell.angle_gamma   90.00
#
_symmetry.space_group_name_H-M   'P 1'
#
loop_
_entity.id
_entity.type
_entity.pdbx_description
1 polymer ?
#
loop_
_entity_poly.entity_id
_entity_poly.type
_entity_poly.pdbx_seq_one_letter_code
_entity_poly.pdbx_strand_id
1 'polypeptide(L)'
;MIRATLLHMLLPMAVSAVAPQQPAEQPQVARGRCPRRGPKPCVFWMHIQKTGTAFGTTLAAAACPEQPKRRNVRKWSDACSYALGAGSHTHSPYIRARHGVGTAVTLIRSPRARLASAWFFGLREVGHPMLPLGHPEKNRSGWAARRRLRRAMPTIQAYARYPGIAHCQTKMVLGIHCGEAVDVTPDMSREAIRRLEEDFRFVGVQDHWSASVQLALAEFNATSSAELVKSAQARHQYTKRERAAAMANLTAYEDVYDEALYDAAAALLRERCAARGILVEANAHEGFVSKPILPKG
;
A
#
# COMPACT_ATOMS: atom_id res chain seq x y z
N MET A 1 75.46 5.96 -3.18
CA MET A 1 74.25 6.39 -2.45
C MET A 1 73.49 7.35 -3.33
N ILE A 2 72.39 6.93 -3.96
CA ILE A 2 71.57 7.77 -4.84
C ILE A 2 70.22 7.96 -4.15
N ARG A 3 69.94 9.20 -3.71
CA ARG A 3 68.63 9.60 -3.16
C ARG A 3 67.77 10.09 -4.33
N ALA A 4 66.71 9.34 -4.64
CA ALA A 4 65.67 9.75 -5.56
C ALA A 4 64.56 10.48 -4.80
N THR A 5 64.37 11.76 -5.12
CA THR A 5 63.36 12.64 -4.54
C THR A 5 62.11 12.55 -5.42
N LEU A 6 61.04 11.90 -4.93
CA LEU A 6 59.76 11.80 -5.64
C LEU A 6 58.88 13.01 -5.26
N LEU A 7 58.69 13.92 -6.23
CA LEU A 7 57.84 15.10 -6.09
C LEU A 7 56.39 14.72 -6.46
N HIS A 8 55.49 14.65 -5.48
CA HIS A 8 54.06 14.47 -5.74
C HIS A 8 53.41 15.80 -6.13
N MET A 9 53.04 15.93 -7.40
CA MET A 9 52.19 17.01 -7.90
C MET A 9 50.74 16.77 -7.45
N LEU A 10 50.28 17.57 -6.49
CA LEU A 10 48.87 17.70 -6.14
C LEU A 10 48.21 18.67 -7.12
N LEU A 11 47.52 18.14 -8.13
CA LEU A 11 46.64 18.93 -8.98
C LEU A 11 45.29 19.17 -8.27
N PRO A 12 44.86 20.43 -8.08
CA PRO A 12 43.55 20.73 -7.55
C PRO A 12 42.48 20.40 -8.60
N MET A 13 41.66 19.39 -8.31
CA MET A 13 40.45 19.10 -9.08
C MET A 13 39.43 20.21 -8.81
N ALA A 14 39.23 21.10 -9.78
CA ALA A 14 38.17 22.09 -9.75
C ALA A 14 36.82 21.36 -9.84
N VAL A 15 36.13 21.25 -8.71
CA VAL A 15 34.76 20.73 -8.64
C VAL A 15 33.84 21.82 -9.18
N SER A 16 33.46 21.70 -10.45
CA SER A 16 32.49 22.60 -11.07
C SER A 16 31.13 22.39 -10.41
N ALA A 17 30.66 23.40 -9.66
CA ALA A 17 29.32 23.40 -9.08
C ALA A 17 28.28 23.41 -10.20
N VAL A 18 27.73 22.25 -10.52
CA VAL A 18 26.58 22.14 -11.43
C VAL A 18 25.39 22.79 -10.73
N ALA A 19 24.90 23.90 -11.28
CA ALA A 19 23.70 24.55 -10.78
C ALA A 19 22.55 23.53 -10.77
N PRO A 20 21.78 23.42 -9.67
CA PRO A 20 20.65 22.50 -9.61
C PRO A 20 19.68 22.82 -10.74
N GLN A 21 19.59 21.93 -11.73
CA GLN A 21 18.59 22.05 -12.78
C GLN A 21 17.23 22.08 -12.11
N GLN A 22 16.43 23.11 -12.43
CA GLN A 22 15.03 23.11 -12.03
C GLN A 22 14.40 21.83 -12.59
N PRO A 23 13.74 21.02 -11.74
CA PRO A 23 13.14 19.77 -12.19
C PRO A 23 12.18 20.10 -13.33
N ALA A 24 12.41 19.48 -14.49
CA ALA A 24 11.52 19.62 -15.63
C ALA A 24 10.08 19.39 -15.16
N GLU A 25 9.18 20.30 -15.53
CA GLU A 25 7.77 20.22 -15.19
C GLU A 25 7.21 18.91 -15.75
N GLN A 26 7.12 17.88 -14.90
CA GLN A 26 6.63 16.59 -15.33
C GLN A 26 5.20 16.78 -15.85
N PRO A 27 4.84 16.12 -16.97
CA PRO A 27 3.48 16.17 -17.47
C PRO A 27 2.54 15.78 -16.33
N GLN A 28 1.81 16.77 -15.81
CA GLN A 28 0.84 16.52 -14.77
C GLN A 28 -0.19 15.57 -15.36
N VAL A 29 -0.29 14.35 -14.83
CA VAL A 29 -1.41 13.46 -15.16
C VAL A 29 -2.67 14.29 -15.00
N ALA A 30 -3.38 14.50 -16.10
CA ALA A 30 -4.55 15.38 -16.11
C ALA A 30 -5.46 14.96 -14.96
N ARG A 31 -5.75 15.90 -14.05
CA ARG A 31 -6.54 15.60 -12.85
C ARG A 31 -7.86 14.98 -13.30
N GLY A 32 -8.01 13.67 -13.05
CA GLY A 32 -9.18 12.94 -13.49
C GLY A 32 -10.45 13.56 -12.94
N ARG A 33 -11.44 13.77 -13.82
CA ARG A 33 -12.79 14.16 -13.38
C ARG A 33 -13.55 12.90 -12.99
N CYS A 34 -14.24 12.92 -11.87
CA CYS A 34 -15.18 11.85 -11.56
C CYS A 34 -16.44 12.06 -12.40
N PRO A 35 -16.87 11.09 -13.23
CA PRO A 35 -18.05 11.23 -14.08
C PRO A 35 -19.32 11.63 -13.31
N ARG A 36 -19.40 11.30 -12.02
CA ARG A 36 -20.56 11.56 -11.16
C ARG A 36 -20.52 12.87 -10.36
N ARG A 37 -19.37 13.56 -10.27
CA ARG A 37 -19.18 14.66 -9.30
C ARG A 37 -18.76 16.00 -9.92
N GLY A 38 -18.80 16.14 -11.24
CA GLY A 38 -18.54 17.40 -11.93
C GLY A 38 -17.07 17.84 -11.85
N PRO A 39 -16.78 19.16 -11.73
CA PRO A 39 -15.43 19.70 -11.88
C PRO A 39 -14.51 19.52 -10.66
N LYS A 40 -15.02 19.02 -9.53
CA LYS A 40 -14.22 18.87 -8.31
C LYS A 40 -13.19 17.75 -8.46
N PRO A 41 -11.94 17.93 -8.00
CA PRO A 41 -10.95 16.86 -8.00
C PRO A 41 -11.47 15.68 -7.17
N CYS A 42 -11.46 14.49 -7.77
CA CYS A 42 -11.91 13.27 -7.11
C CYS A 42 -10.73 12.35 -6.85
N VAL A 43 -10.65 11.85 -5.63
CA VAL A 43 -9.71 10.80 -5.24
C VAL A 43 -10.51 9.57 -4.82
N PHE A 44 -10.18 8.44 -5.43
CA PHE A 44 -10.71 7.13 -5.08
C PHE A 44 -9.62 6.32 -4.38
N TRP A 45 -9.78 6.10 -3.07
CA TRP A 45 -8.89 5.23 -2.30
C TRP A 45 -9.26 3.78 -2.54
N MET A 46 -8.51 3.09 -3.42
CA MET A 46 -8.64 1.65 -3.62
C MET A 46 -7.93 0.93 -2.47
N HIS A 47 -8.66 0.70 -1.38
CA HIS A 47 -8.11 0.04 -0.20
C HIS A 47 -8.02 -1.47 -0.36
N ILE A 48 -6.81 -1.98 -0.61
CA ILE A 48 -6.57 -3.42 -0.61
C ILE A 48 -6.46 -3.94 0.83
N GLN A 49 -6.93 -5.17 1.04
CA GLN A 49 -6.91 -5.78 2.36
C GLN A 49 -5.50 -5.90 2.90
N LYS A 50 -5.28 -5.35 4.10
CA LYS A 50 -4.02 -5.42 4.86
C LYS A 50 -2.82 -4.72 4.21
N THR A 51 -3.08 -3.71 3.37
CA THR A 51 -2.06 -2.84 2.79
C THR A 51 -2.05 -1.43 3.41
N GLY A 52 -2.30 -1.34 4.73
CA GLY A 52 -2.17 -0.08 5.47
C GLY A 52 -3.42 0.80 5.45
N THR A 53 -4.53 0.33 6.06
CA THR A 53 -5.79 1.10 6.20
C THR A 53 -5.59 2.52 6.74
N ALA A 54 -4.62 2.70 7.64
CA ALA A 54 -4.27 4.00 8.22
C ALA A 54 -3.83 5.03 7.16
N PHE A 55 -3.35 4.60 5.98
CA PHE A 55 -2.93 5.50 4.92
C PHE A 55 -4.09 6.30 4.34
N GLY A 56 -5.32 5.77 4.47
CA GLY A 56 -6.54 6.53 4.15
C GLY A 56 -6.61 7.85 4.91
N THR A 57 -6.09 7.92 6.15
CA THR A 57 -5.99 9.17 6.93
C THR A 57 -4.95 10.13 6.37
N THR A 58 -3.80 9.62 5.91
CA THR A 58 -2.78 10.42 5.23
C THR A 58 -3.35 11.05 3.96
N LEU A 59 -4.00 10.24 3.12
CA LEU A 59 -4.63 10.67 1.88
C LEU A 59 -5.71 11.73 2.12
N ALA A 60 -6.56 11.49 3.11
CA ALA A 60 -7.54 12.43 3.60
C ALA A 60 -6.91 13.79 3.95
N ALA A 61 -5.84 13.79 4.75
CA ALA A 61 -5.16 15.02 5.14
C ALA A 61 -4.45 15.71 3.97
N ALA A 62 -3.83 14.94 3.07
CA ALA A 62 -3.07 15.46 1.94
C ALA A 62 -3.98 16.10 0.89
N ALA A 63 -5.08 15.44 0.55
CA ALA A 63 -5.91 15.82 -0.58
C ALA A 63 -7.20 16.57 -0.18
N CYS A 64 -7.43 16.78 1.12
CA CYS A 64 -8.53 17.58 1.66
C CYS A 64 -8.07 18.51 2.80
N PRO A 65 -7.19 19.49 2.55
CA PRO A 65 -6.63 20.35 3.60
C PRO A 65 -7.69 21.18 4.36
N GLU A 66 -8.82 21.48 3.71
CA GLU A 66 -9.93 22.25 4.30
C GLU A 66 -10.77 21.44 5.31
N GLN A 67 -10.57 20.12 5.42
CA GLN A 67 -11.33 19.32 6.37
C GLN A 67 -10.91 19.64 7.81
N PRO A 68 -11.87 19.93 8.71
CA PRO A 68 -11.53 20.15 10.11
C PRO A 68 -10.90 18.88 10.69
N LYS A 69 -9.81 19.03 11.45
CA LYS A 69 -9.02 17.95 12.09
C LYS A 69 -9.79 17.18 13.18
N ARG A 70 -11.04 16.77 12.94
CA ARG A 70 -11.85 16.01 13.90
C ARG A 70 -11.36 14.56 13.95
N ARG A 71 -11.21 14.05 15.18
CA ARG A 71 -10.63 12.73 15.51
C ARG A 71 -11.34 11.50 14.92
N ASN A 72 -12.53 11.64 14.34
CA ASN A 72 -13.35 10.50 13.89
C ASN A 72 -13.80 10.65 12.42
N VAL A 73 -13.09 9.93 11.54
CA VAL A 73 -13.25 9.78 10.08
C VAL A 73 -14.58 9.10 9.68
N ARG A 74 -15.57 8.97 10.57
CA ARG A 74 -16.79 8.15 10.30
C ARG A 74 -17.90 8.86 9.52
N LYS A 75 -17.90 10.20 9.44
CA LYS A 75 -18.87 10.96 8.65
C LYS A 75 -18.15 12.08 7.89
N TRP A 76 -17.76 11.78 6.66
CA TRP A 76 -17.22 12.76 5.71
C TRP A 76 -18.40 13.31 4.92
N SER A 77 -18.91 14.48 5.31
CA SER A 77 -19.99 15.16 4.58
C SER A 77 -19.44 16.42 3.89
N ASP A 78 -19.66 16.45 2.57
CA ASP A 78 -19.89 17.59 1.68
C ASP A 78 -18.73 18.46 1.15
N ALA A 79 -17.67 18.74 1.91
CA ALA A 79 -16.66 19.70 1.42
C ALA A 79 -15.61 19.07 0.48
N CYS A 80 -15.06 17.92 0.85
CA CYS A 80 -14.10 17.20 0.04
C CYS A 80 -14.75 15.92 -0.49
N SER A 81 -14.93 15.86 -1.81
CA SER A 81 -15.48 14.71 -2.51
C SER A 81 -14.50 13.53 -2.57
N TYR A 82 -13.81 13.23 -1.46
CA TYR A 82 -13.20 11.94 -1.30
C TYR A 82 -14.29 10.90 -1.40
N ALA A 83 -14.22 10.08 -2.43
CA ALA A 83 -14.85 8.78 -2.38
C ALA A 83 -13.92 7.88 -1.55
N LEU A 84 -13.73 8.20 -0.26
CA LEU A 84 -13.52 7.15 0.74
C LEU A 84 -14.86 6.43 0.78
N GLY A 85 -15.13 5.54 -0.18
CA GLY A 85 -16.46 4.98 -0.43
C GLY A 85 -17.10 4.59 0.91
N ALA A 86 -18.12 5.35 1.33
CA ALA A 86 -18.80 5.29 2.63
C ALA A 86 -18.13 4.35 3.65
N GLY A 87 -16.99 4.79 4.19
CA GLY A 87 -16.15 4.01 5.10
C GLY A 87 -14.81 3.64 4.47
N SER A 88 -13.73 4.19 5.02
CA SER A 88 -12.31 3.87 4.75
C SER A 88 -11.91 2.39 4.96
N HIS A 89 -12.89 1.50 5.06
CA HIS A 89 -12.79 0.06 5.32
C HIS A 89 -13.44 -0.78 4.21
N THR A 90 -14.04 -0.17 3.17
CA THR A 90 -14.65 -0.93 2.08
C THR A 90 -13.59 -1.35 1.07
N HIS A 91 -13.42 -2.66 0.91
CA HIS A 91 -12.52 -3.27 -0.08
C HIS A 91 -13.18 -3.30 -1.46
N SER A 92 -13.35 -2.10 -2.03
CA SER A 92 -13.93 -1.90 -3.35
C SER A 92 -12.84 -1.95 -4.43
N PRO A 93 -12.96 -2.81 -5.44
CA PRO A 93 -11.96 -2.92 -6.50
C PRO A 93 -12.04 -1.73 -7.47
N TYR A 94 -10.99 -1.50 -8.25
CA TYR A 94 -10.92 -0.40 -9.20
C TYR A 94 -11.74 -0.69 -10.46
N ILE A 95 -12.80 0.11 -10.68
CA ILE A 95 -13.64 0.05 -11.87
C ILE A 95 -13.40 1.33 -12.68
N ARG A 96 -12.66 1.23 -13.79
CA ARG A 96 -12.25 2.37 -14.63
C ARG A 96 -13.44 3.25 -15.05
N ALA A 97 -14.53 2.65 -15.52
CA ALA A 97 -15.73 3.37 -15.92
C ALA A 97 -16.39 4.18 -14.78
N ARG A 98 -16.24 3.72 -13.52
CA ARG A 98 -16.82 4.38 -12.34
C ARG A 98 -15.89 5.44 -11.76
N HIS A 99 -14.61 5.15 -11.69
CA HIS A 99 -13.63 5.97 -10.98
C HIS A 99 -12.94 6.98 -11.89
N GLY A 100 -12.73 6.65 -13.17
CA GLY A 100 -11.95 7.43 -14.11
C GLY A 100 -10.44 7.17 -13.99
N VAL A 101 -9.70 7.58 -15.03
CA VAL A 101 -8.23 7.61 -15.07
C VAL A 101 -7.72 8.80 -14.27
N GLY A 102 -6.61 8.63 -13.55
CA GLY A 102 -5.97 9.70 -12.78
C GLY A 102 -6.73 10.11 -11.51
N THR A 103 -7.65 9.27 -11.02
CA THR A 103 -8.40 9.51 -9.76
C THR A 103 -8.08 8.47 -8.69
N ALA A 104 -7.70 7.26 -9.08
CA ALA A 104 -7.46 6.17 -8.15
C ALA A 104 -6.11 6.32 -7.46
N VAL A 105 -6.09 5.97 -6.19
CA VAL A 105 -4.89 5.93 -5.36
C VAL A 105 -4.88 4.65 -4.54
N THR A 106 -3.72 4.05 -4.33
CA THR A 106 -3.61 2.80 -3.57
C THR A 106 -2.26 2.63 -2.86
N LEU A 107 -2.21 1.69 -1.93
CA LEU A 107 -0.99 1.11 -1.41
C LEU A 107 -0.94 -0.38 -1.75
N ILE A 108 0.20 -0.79 -2.31
CA ILE A 108 0.56 -2.20 -2.55
C ILE A 108 1.48 -2.67 -1.41
N ARG A 109 1.51 -3.97 -1.12
CA ARG A 109 2.37 -4.57 -0.09
C ARG A 109 2.96 -5.88 -0.59
N SER A 110 4.12 -6.28 -0.07
CA SER A 110 4.65 -7.62 -0.31
C SER A 110 3.56 -8.69 -0.08
N PRO A 111 3.29 -9.58 -1.04
CA PRO A 111 2.21 -10.56 -0.96
C PRO A 111 2.33 -11.45 0.28
N ARG A 112 3.54 -11.93 0.60
CA ARG A 112 3.82 -12.72 1.81
C ARG A 112 3.50 -11.95 3.08
N ALA A 113 3.92 -10.68 3.15
CA ALA A 113 3.65 -9.82 4.30
C ALA A 113 2.15 -9.51 4.45
N ARG A 114 1.44 -9.31 3.35
CA ARG A 114 -0.01 -9.11 3.29
C ARG A 114 -0.74 -10.37 3.78
N LEU A 115 -0.38 -11.55 3.27
CA LEU A 115 -0.96 -12.83 3.66
C LEU A 115 -0.77 -13.12 5.14
N ALA A 116 0.45 -12.95 5.68
CA ALA A 116 0.70 -13.09 7.11
C ALA A 116 -0.17 -12.13 7.94
N SER A 117 -0.29 -10.87 7.50
CA SER A 117 -1.14 -9.89 8.18
C SER A 117 -2.62 -10.27 8.13
N ALA A 118 -3.12 -10.78 7.00
CA ALA A 118 -4.50 -11.23 6.83
C ALA A 118 -4.79 -12.48 7.68
N TRP A 119 -3.84 -13.41 7.73
CA TRP A 119 -3.90 -14.63 8.52
C TRP A 119 -4.04 -14.32 10.01
N PHE A 120 -3.14 -13.50 10.58
CA PHE A 120 -3.23 -13.12 11.98
C PHE A 120 -4.49 -12.30 12.29
N PHE A 121 -4.91 -11.42 11.38
CA PHE A 121 -6.15 -10.66 11.54
C PHE A 121 -7.36 -11.58 11.69
N GLY A 122 -7.45 -12.60 10.83
CA GLY A 122 -8.53 -13.58 10.88
C GLY A 122 -8.52 -14.49 12.11
N LEU A 123 -7.32 -14.83 12.61
CA LEU A 123 -7.16 -15.78 13.71
C LEU A 123 -7.22 -15.17 15.11
N ARG A 124 -6.79 -13.91 15.27
CA ARG A 124 -6.55 -13.30 16.59
C ARG A 124 -7.34 -12.03 16.83
N GLU A 125 -7.57 -11.23 15.79
CA GLU A 125 -8.22 -9.95 15.98
C GLU A 125 -9.74 -10.12 16.09
N VAL A 126 -10.39 -9.08 16.64
CA VAL A 126 -11.86 -8.97 16.72
C VAL A 126 -12.52 -8.80 15.33
N GLY A 127 -11.75 -8.87 14.26
CA GLY A 127 -12.21 -8.72 12.89
C GLY A 127 -12.80 -9.98 12.27
N HIS A 128 -13.39 -9.78 11.09
CA HIS A 128 -13.74 -10.86 10.18
C HIS A 128 -12.47 -11.22 9.39
N PRO A 129 -12.04 -12.50 9.35
CA PRO A 129 -11.01 -12.93 8.41
C PRO A 129 -11.36 -12.46 7.00
N MET A 130 -10.33 -12.19 6.20
CA MET A 130 -10.53 -12.09 4.76
C MET A 130 -11.02 -13.45 4.29
N LEU A 131 -12.31 -13.52 4.00
CA LEU A 131 -12.95 -14.71 3.48
C LEU A 131 -13.32 -14.49 2.03
N PRO A 132 -13.19 -15.55 1.22
CA PRO A 132 -13.65 -15.53 -0.15
C PRO A 132 -15.12 -15.11 -0.24
N LEU A 133 -15.47 -14.46 -1.33
CA LEU A 133 -16.87 -14.25 -1.69
C LEU A 133 -17.57 -15.60 -1.76
N GLY A 134 -18.78 -15.67 -1.22
CA GLY A 134 -19.56 -16.92 -1.15
C GLY A 134 -19.17 -17.87 -0.02
N HIS A 135 -18.09 -17.61 0.74
CA HIS A 135 -17.75 -18.48 1.89
C HIS A 135 -18.89 -18.49 2.92
N PRO A 136 -19.35 -19.66 3.42
CA PRO A 136 -20.51 -19.76 4.31
C PRO A 136 -20.37 -18.97 5.62
N GLU A 137 -19.12 -18.73 6.03
CA GLU A 137 -18.79 -17.94 7.22
C GLU A 137 -18.61 -16.43 6.97
N LYS A 138 -18.69 -15.95 5.72
CA LYS A 138 -18.43 -14.52 5.41
C LYS A 138 -19.37 -13.58 6.15
N ASN A 139 -20.65 -13.95 6.22
CA ASN A 139 -21.69 -13.15 6.89
C ASN A 139 -21.91 -13.56 8.35
N ARG A 140 -21.15 -14.55 8.85
CA ARG A 140 -21.24 -15.01 10.23
C ARG A 140 -20.21 -14.27 11.06
N SER A 141 -20.66 -13.32 11.88
CA SER A 141 -19.81 -12.71 12.91
C SER A 141 -19.73 -13.62 14.13
N GLY A 142 -18.58 -13.62 14.80
CA GLY A 142 -18.43 -14.23 16.13
C GLY A 142 -17.46 -15.41 16.22
N TRP A 143 -17.34 -15.91 17.46
CA TRP A 143 -16.33 -16.89 17.86
C TRP A 143 -16.45 -18.25 17.14
N ALA A 144 -17.67 -18.69 16.82
CA ALA A 144 -17.92 -19.97 16.16
C ALA A 144 -17.37 -19.99 14.72
N ALA A 145 -17.59 -18.90 13.96
CA ALA A 145 -17.06 -18.74 12.61
C ALA A 145 -15.53 -18.81 12.61
N ARG A 146 -14.89 -18.07 13.53
CA ARG A 146 -13.42 -18.11 13.70
C ARG A 146 -12.89 -19.51 14.01
N ARG A 147 -13.57 -20.25 14.88
CA ARG A 147 -13.17 -21.62 15.24
C ARG A 147 -13.27 -22.56 14.04
N ARG A 148 -14.33 -22.46 13.24
CA ARG A 148 -14.49 -23.23 12.00
C ARG A 148 -13.41 -22.89 10.99
N LEU A 149 -13.07 -21.61 10.83
CA LEU A 149 -12.02 -21.18 9.91
C LEU A 149 -10.63 -21.64 10.33
N ARG A 150 -10.31 -21.57 11.63
CA ARG A 150 -9.07 -22.12 12.16
C ARG A 150 -8.99 -23.63 11.93
N ARG A 151 -10.11 -24.35 11.93
CA ARG A 151 -10.14 -25.78 11.60
C ARG A 151 -9.99 -26.04 10.10
N ALA A 152 -10.67 -25.26 9.27
CA ALA A 152 -10.63 -25.41 7.80
C ALA A 152 -9.26 -25.05 7.21
N MET A 153 -8.57 -24.08 7.82
CA MET A 153 -7.25 -23.63 7.42
C MET A 153 -6.39 -23.61 8.69
N PRO A 154 -5.74 -24.71 9.11
CA PRO A 154 -4.98 -24.70 10.36
C PRO A 154 -3.65 -23.96 10.25
N THR A 155 -3.13 -23.80 9.03
CA THR A 155 -1.82 -23.21 8.75
C THR A 155 -1.95 -22.02 7.81
N ILE A 156 -0.95 -21.13 7.82
CA ILE A 156 -0.89 -20.00 6.87
C ILE A 156 -0.80 -20.49 5.41
N GLN A 157 -0.19 -21.65 5.17
CA GLN A 157 -0.10 -22.25 3.84
C GLN A 157 -1.46 -22.76 3.35
N ALA A 158 -2.25 -23.40 4.23
CA ALA A 158 -3.63 -23.79 3.92
C ALA A 158 -4.49 -22.55 3.63
N TYR A 159 -4.28 -21.46 4.37
CA TYR A 159 -4.94 -20.19 4.13
C TYR A 159 -4.58 -19.57 2.78
N ALA A 160 -3.28 -19.48 2.47
CA ALA A 160 -2.80 -18.88 1.22
C ALA A 160 -3.33 -19.62 -0.02
N ARG A 161 -3.48 -20.95 0.07
CA ARG A 161 -4.02 -21.82 -0.99
C ARG A 161 -5.54 -21.91 -1.03
N TYR A 162 -6.24 -21.29 -0.09
CA TYR A 162 -7.70 -21.37 -0.07
C TYR A 162 -8.27 -20.60 -1.28
N PRO A 163 -9.25 -21.18 -2.02
CA PRO A 163 -9.80 -20.55 -3.22
C PRO A 163 -10.24 -19.10 -2.98
N GLY A 164 -9.72 -18.17 -3.80
CA GLY A 164 -10.01 -16.74 -3.71
C GLY A 164 -9.10 -15.94 -2.78
N ILE A 165 -8.14 -16.53 -2.07
CA ILE A 165 -7.18 -15.78 -1.23
C ILE A 165 -5.99 -15.22 -2.04
N ALA A 166 -5.51 -16.00 -3.02
CA ALA A 166 -4.41 -15.63 -3.90
C ALA A 166 -4.74 -14.44 -4.81
N HIS A 167 -3.70 -13.74 -5.27
CA HIS A 167 -3.77 -12.68 -6.27
C HIS A 167 -4.71 -11.52 -5.88
N CYS A 168 -4.85 -11.26 -4.58
CA CYS A 168 -5.80 -10.30 -4.04
C CYS A 168 -5.55 -8.88 -4.57
N GLN A 169 -4.28 -8.46 -4.64
CA GLN A 169 -3.91 -7.11 -5.07
C GLN A 169 -4.17 -6.94 -6.57
N THR A 170 -3.75 -7.92 -7.37
CA THR A 170 -3.96 -7.99 -8.82
C THR A 170 -5.45 -7.93 -9.16
N LYS A 171 -6.27 -8.78 -8.51
CA LYS A 171 -7.74 -8.77 -8.69
C LYS A 171 -8.34 -7.39 -8.40
N MET A 172 -7.95 -6.76 -7.29
CA MET A 172 -8.49 -5.46 -6.90
C MET A 172 -8.18 -4.37 -7.94
N VAL A 173 -6.97 -4.33 -8.51
CA VAL A 173 -6.60 -3.42 -9.59
C VAL A 173 -7.41 -3.70 -10.87
N LEU A 174 -7.72 -4.97 -11.14
CA LEU A 174 -8.50 -5.39 -12.29
C LEU A 174 -10.01 -5.10 -12.18
N GLY A 175 -10.50 -4.67 -11.02
CA GLY A 175 -11.93 -4.49 -10.81
C GLY A 175 -12.64 -5.71 -10.23
N ILE A 176 -11.87 -6.73 -9.85
CA ILE A 176 -12.34 -8.00 -9.29
C ILE A 176 -12.20 -7.95 -7.77
N HIS A 177 -13.18 -8.46 -7.04
CA HIS A 177 -13.08 -8.46 -5.58
C HIS A 177 -11.95 -9.40 -5.11
N CYS A 178 -11.18 -8.96 -4.12
CA CYS A 178 -10.08 -9.72 -3.56
C CYS A 178 -10.43 -11.16 -3.15
N GLY A 179 -11.65 -11.42 -2.65
CA GLY A 179 -12.11 -12.75 -2.24
C GLY A 179 -12.72 -13.59 -3.35
N GLU A 180 -12.77 -13.12 -4.59
CA GLU A 180 -13.35 -13.87 -5.71
C GLU A 180 -12.39 -14.99 -6.14
N ALA A 181 -12.94 -16.19 -6.39
CA ALA A 181 -12.17 -17.35 -6.83
C ALA A 181 -11.98 -17.31 -8.36
N VAL A 182 -11.11 -16.40 -8.80
CA VAL A 182 -10.72 -16.23 -10.20
C VAL A 182 -9.31 -16.76 -10.39
N ASP A 183 -9.11 -17.53 -11.47
CA ASP A 183 -7.79 -17.92 -11.94
C ASP A 183 -7.16 -16.75 -12.69
N VAL A 184 -6.14 -16.12 -12.09
CA VAL A 184 -5.49 -14.95 -12.67
C VAL A 184 -4.48 -15.43 -13.71
N THR A 185 -4.55 -14.86 -14.91
CA THR A 185 -3.65 -15.22 -16.01
C THR A 185 -2.47 -14.23 -16.11
N PRO A 186 -1.40 -14.56 -16.86
CA PRO A 186 -0.33 -13.62 -17.16
C PRO A 186 -0.83 -12.32 -17.82
N ASP A 187 -1.84 -12.41 -18.69
CA ASP A 187 -2.41 -11.25 -19.40
C ASP A 187 -3.15 -10.33 -18.43
N MET A 188 -3.88 -10.92 -17.49
CA MET A 188 -4.52 -10.18 -16.40
C MET A 188 -3.47 -9.48 -15.51
N SER A 189 -2.36 -10.15 -15.21
CA SER A 189 -1.26 -9.53 -14.45
C SER A 189 -0.65 -8.34 -15.19
N ARG A 190 -0.36 -8.48 -16.50
CA ARG A 190 0.14 -7.37 -17.33
C ARG A 190 -0.84 -6.19 -17.38
N GLU A 191 -2.14 -6.46 -17.54
CA GLU A 191 -3.16 -5.41 -17.50
C GLU A 191 -3.25 -4.73 -16.13
N ALA A 192 -3.09 -5.47 -15.03
CA ALA A 192 -3.07 -4.88 -13.69
C ALA A 192 -1.87 -3.93 -13.51
N ILE A 193 -0.69 -4.33 -13.99
CA ILE A 193 0.52 -3.50 -13.96
C ILE A 193 0.31 -2.24 -14.81
N ARG A 194 -0.16 -2.38 -16.07
CA ARG A 194 -0.47 -1.24 -16.94
C ARG A 194 -1.43 -0.25 -16.27
N ARG A 195 -2.47 -0.74 -15.58
CA ARG A 195 -3.40 0.12 -14.83
C ARG A 195 -2.70 0.88 -13.70
N LEU A 196 -1.82 0.26 -12.92
CA LEU A 196 -1.07 0.98 -11.89
C LEU A 196 -0.23 2.12 -12.47
N GLU A 197 0.38 1.89 -13.63
CA GLU A 197 1.25 2.85 -14.30
C GLU A 197 0.45 4.01 -14.94
N GLU A 198 -0.64 3.68 -15.62
CA GLU A 198 -1.37 4.63 -16.49
C GLU A 198 -2.67 5.16 -15.88
N ASP A 199 -3.41 4.34 -15.14
CA ASP A 199 -4.75 4.68 -14.66
C ASP A 199 -4.74 5.34 -13.25
N PHE A 200 -3.72 5.05 -12.44
CA PHE A 200 -3.65 5.51 -11.04
C PHE A 200 -2.91 6.85 -10.92
N ARG A 201 -3.49 7.74 -10.12
CA ARG A 201 -2.85 9.01 -9.76
C ARG A 201 -1.63 8.76 -8.87
N PHE A 202 -1.82 7.97 -7.81
CA PHE A 202 -0.81 7.66 -6.81
C PHE A 202 -0.75 6.15 -6.57
N VAL A 203 0.46 5.61 -6.55
CA VAL A 203 0.73 4.24 -6.12
C VAL A 203 1.87 4.30 -5.11
N GLY A 204 1.58 3.91 -3.88
CA GLY A 204 2.60 3.74 -2.85
C GLY A 204 2.82 2.27 -2.51
N VAL A 205 3.85 2.03 -1.71
CA VAL A 205 4.22 0.70 -1.21
C VAL A 205 4.25 0.74 0.31
N GLN A 206 3.42 -0.09 0.95
CA GLN A 206 3.29 -0.17 2.40
C GLN A 206 4.62 -0.47 3.08
N ASP A 207 5.47 -1.26 2.44
CA ASP A 207 6.79 -1.60 2.96
C ASP A 207 7.73 -0.38 2.97
N HIS A 208 7.53 0.60 2.09
CA HIS A 208 8.22 1.90 2.08
C HIS A 208 7.28 3.02 2.56
N TRP A 209 6.76 2.87 3.77
CA TRP A 209 5.72 3.75 4.30
C TRP A 209 6.11 5.23 4.27
N SER A 210 7.30 5.58 4.78
CA SER A 210 7.74 6.97 4.87
C SER A 210 7.82 7.63 3.49
N ALA A 211 8.44 6.95 2.52
CA ALA A 211 8.52 7.41 1.14
C ALA A 211 7.12 7.54 0.50
N SER A 212 6.23 6.58 0.74
CA SER A 212 4.84 6.63 0.23
C SER A 212 4.06 7.82 0.80
N VAL A 213 4.21 8.14 2.09
CA VAL A 213 3.59 9.32 2.70
C VAL A 213 4.16 10.60 2.09
N GLN A 214 5.48 10.72 1.98
CA GLN A 214 6.13 11.90 1.41
C GLN A 214 5.73 12.12 -0.05
N LEU A 215 5.69 11.04 -0.85
CA LEU A 215 5.25 11.12 -2.24
C LEU A 215 3.79 11.54 -2.36
N ALA A 216 2.90 10.99 -1.54
CA ALA A 216 1.50 11.42 -1.54
C ALA A 216 1.37 12.90 -1.19
N LEU A 217 2.06 13.37 -0.14
CA LEU A 217 2.05 14.80 0.22
C LEU A 217 2.51 15.68 -0.95
N ALA A 218 3.58 15.28 -1.66
CA ALA A 218 4.07 15.99 -2.83
C ALA A 218 3.08 15.96 -4.01
N GLU A 219 2.49 14.82 -4.36
CA GLU A 219 1.53 14.69 -5.47
C GLU A 219 0.20 15.43 -5.23
N PHE A 220 -0.12 15.70 -3.97
CA PHE A 220 -1.31 16.45 -3.57
C PHE A 220 -1.01 17.90 -3.19
N ASN A 221 0.24 18.37 -3.34
CA ASN A 221 0.70 19.70 -2.93
C ASN A 221 0.33 20.01 -1.47
N ALA A 222 0.37 19.00 -0.62
CA ALA A 222 0.06 19.12 0.79
C ALA A 222 1.32 19.51 1.57
N THR A 223 1.17 20.39 2.55
CA THR A 223 2.26 20.65 3.49
C THR A 223 2.53 19.41 4.33
N SER A 224 3.82 19.13 4.56
CA SER A 224 4.21 17.96 5.33
C SER A 224 3.67 18.05 6.76
N SER A 225 3.15 16.95 7.29
CA SER A 225 3.10 16.80 8.74
C SER A 225 3.93 15.60 9.13
N ALA A 226 5.02 15.86 9.87
CA ALA A 226 5.82 14.82 10.51
C ALA A 226 4.95 13.87 11.36
N GLU A 227 3.79 14.35 11.82
CA GLU A 227 2.77 13.58 12.52
C GLU A 227 2.13 12.48 11.66
N LEU A 228 1.85 12.72 10.37
CA LEU A 228 1.29 11.70 9.48
C LEU A 228 2.28 10.55 9.23
N VAL A 229 3.58 10.88 9.09
CA VAL A 229 4.64 9.88 8.99
C VAL A 229 4.70 9.00 10.25
N LYS A 230 4.55 9.61 11.45
CA LYS A 230 4.61 8.90 12.74
C LYS A 230 3.34 8.09 13.06
N SER A 231 2.17 8.52 12.57
CA SER A 231 0.87 7.89 12.88
C SER A 231 0.64 6.50 12.24
N ALA A 232 1.58 6.05 11.40
CA ALA A 232 1.58 4.84 10.59
C ALA A 232 1.49 3.50 11.33
N GLN A 233 1.89 3.48 12.59
CA GLN A 233 2.11 2.23 13.31
C GLN A 233 0.77 1.62 13.72
N ALA A 234 0.23 0.78 12.84
CA ALA A 234 -0.89 -0.08 13.18
C ALA A 234 -0.49 -0.95 14.39
N ARG A 235 -1.34 -0.94 15.41
CA ARG A 235 -1.18 -1.85 16.55
C ARG A 235 -1.58 -3.24 16.10
N HIS A 236 -0.59 -4.09 15.87
CA HIS A 236 -0.81 -5.47 15.50
C HIS A 236 -0.83 -6.35 16.76
N GLN A 237 -1.69 -7.36 16.78
CA GLN A 237 -1.77 -8.36 17.86
C GLN A 237 -0.84 -9.56 17.62
N TYR A 238 0.26 -9.33 16.91
CA TYR A 238 1.30 -10.32 16.67
C TYR A 238 2.67 -9.67 16.79
N THR A 239 3.65 -10.45 17.25
CA THR A 239 5.04 -10.02 17.42
C THR A 239 5.80 -10.09 16.10
N LYS A 240 6.97 -9.42 16.03
CA LYS A 240 7.88 -9.52 14.87
C LYS A 240 8.30 -10.98 14.62
N ARG A 241 8.57 -11.74 15.68
CA ARG A 241 8.93 -13.17 15.61
C ARG A 241 7.80 -14.01 15.01
N GLU A 242 6.56 -13.80 15.44
CA GLU A 242 5.41 -14.53 14.89
C GLU A 242 5.17 -14.22 13.42
N ARG A 243 5.30 -12.95 13.02
CA ARG A 243 5.23 -12.57 11.61
C ARG A 243 6.33 -13.24 10.80
N ALA A 244 7.57 -13.19 11.27
CA ALA A 244 8.71 -13.81 10.60
C ALA A 244 8.51 -15.33 10.45
N ALA A 245 8.06 -16.01 11.50
CA ALA A 245 7.74 -17.44 11.46
C ALA A 245 6.61 -17.75 10.47
N ALA A 246 5.54 -16.95 10.46
CA ALA A 246 4.45 -17.11 9.50
C ALA A 246 4.93 -16.90 8.05
N MET A 247 5.78 -15.90 7.81
CA MET A 247 6.38 -15.68 6.49
C MET A 247 7.35 -16.79 6.10
N ALA A 248 8.12 -17.36 7.03
CA ALA A 248 9.00 -18.49 6.78
C ALA A 248 8.19 -19.75 6.40
N ASN A 249 6.99 -19.93 6.95
CA ASN A 249 6.08 -21.03 6.60
C ASN A 249 5.39 -20.86 5.24
N LEU A 250 5.65 -19.77 4.51
CA LEU A 250 5.19 -19.54 3.14
C LEU A 250 6.27 -19.85 2.08
N THR A 251 7.36 -20.53 2.43
CA THR A 251 8.46 -20.83 1.48
C THR A 251 8.02 -21.55 0.21
N ALA A 252 7.08 -22.51 0.31
CA ALA A 252 6.54 -23.24 -0.84
C ALA A 252 5.23 -22.65 -1.42
N TYR A 253 4.95 -21.38 -1.13
CA TYR A 253 3.82 -20.65 -1.71
C TYR A 253 4.36 -19.39 -2.38
N GLU A 254 4.00 -19.21 -3.64
CA GLU A 254 4.37 -18.06 -4.44
C GLU A 254 3.11 -17.45 -5.05
N ASP A 255 2.91 -16.15 -4.85
CA ASP A 255 1.81 -15.40 -5.42
C ASP A 255 2.32 -14.64 -6.65
N VAL A 256 2.75 -15.39 -7.67
CA VAL A 256 3.55 -14.87 -8.80
C VAL A 256 3.01 -13.56 -9.40
N TYR A 257 1.68 -13.41 -9.47
CA TYR A 257 1.06 -12.21 -10.04
C TYR A 257 1.00 -11.03 -9.07
N ASP A 258 0.74 -11.25 -7.77
CA ASP A 258 0.85 -10.15 -6.80
C ASP A 258 2.33 -9.78 -6.54
N GLU A 259 3.28 -10.70 -6.70
CA GLU A 259 4.72 -10.40 -6.64
C GLU A 259 5.12 -9.50 -7.82
N ALA A 260 4.74 -9.86 -9.05
CA ALA A 260 4.99 -9.01 -10.24
C ALA A 260 4.35 -7.62 -10.11
N LEU A 261 3.11 -7.55 -9.59
CA LEU A 261 2.44 -6.28 -9.32
C LEU A 261 3.16 -5.45 -8.24
N TYR A 262 3.67 -6.12 -7.20
CA TYR A 262 4.43 -5.47 -6.13
C TYR A 262 5.73 -4.88 -6.65
N ASP A 263 6.48 -5.63 -7.45
CA ASP A 263 7.74 -5.18 -8.03
C ASP A 263 7.54 -3.96 -8.94
N ALA A 264 6.50 -3.99 -9.78
CA ALA A 264 6.12 -2.85 -10.61
C ALA A 264 5.75 -1.61 -9.76
N ALA A 265 4.95 -1.80 -8.71
CA ALA A 265 4.60 -0.71 -7.80
C ALA A 265 5.81 -0.13 -7.06
N ALA A 266 6.77 -0.98 -6.67
CA ALA A 266 8.00 -0.55 -6.02
C ALA A 266 8.93 0.20 -6.98
N ALA A 267 9.03 -0.24 -8.23
CA ALA A 267 9.75 0.48 -9.27
C ALA A 267 9.14 1.86 -9.53
N LEU A 268 7.81 1.92 -9.70
CA LEU A 268 7.06 3.17 -9.90
C LEU A 268 7.24 4.14 -8.72
N LEU A 269 7.19 3.63 -7.47
CA LEU A 269 7.45 4.44 -6.29
C LEU A 269 8.87 5.04 -6.32
N ARG A 270 9.89 4.21 -6.58
CA ARG A 270 11.30 4.66 -6.63
C ARG A 270 11.50 5.74 -7.69
N GLU A 271 10.98 5.54 -8.88
CA GLU A 271 11.04 6.51 -9.98
C GLU A 271 10.41 7.85 -9.58
N ARG A 272 9.16 7.83 -9.10
CA ARG A 272 8.42 9.04 -8.73
C ARG A 272 9.03 9.77 -7.53
N CYS A 273 9.60 9.02 -6.58
CA CYS A 273 10.35 9.56 -5.45
C CYS A 273 11.67 10.20 -5.90
N ALA A 274 12.44 9.55 -6.78
CA ALA A 274 13.68 10.08 -7.32
C ALA A 274 13.46 11.41 -8.05
N ALA A 275 12.38 11.50 -8.86
CA ALA A 275 11.98 12.74 -9.53
C ALA A 275 11.64 13.91 -8.59
N ARG A 276 11.46 13.64 -7.28
CA ARG A 276 11.11 14.62 -6.24
C ARG A 276 12.17 14.75 -5.14
N GLY A 277 13.32 14.09 -5.29
CA GLY A 277 14.37 14.06 -4.26
C GLY A 277 13.93 13.35 -2.96
N ILE A 278 12.95 12.45 -3.02
CA ILE A 278 12.48 11.68 -1.87
C ILE A 278 13.31 10.40 -1.76
N LEU A 279 13.92 10.16 -0.60
CA LEU A 279 14.69 8.96 -0.34
C LEU A 279 13.79 7.73 -0.17
N VAL A 280 14.12 6.63 -0.85
CA VAL A 280 13.51 5.31 -0.64
C VAL A 280 14.54 4.40 0.03
N GLU A 281 14.27 4.02 1.28
CA GLU A 281 15.16 3.13 2.03
C GLU A 281 15.17 1.72 1.42
N ALA A 282 16.37 1.14 1.27
CA ALA A 282 16.56 -0.17 0.63
C ALA A 282 15.88 -1.34 1.38
N ASN A 283 15.60 -1.22 2.69
CA ASN A 283 15.20 -2.33 3.57
C ASN A 283 14.02 -2.00 4.51
N ALA A 284 13.06 -1.20 4.06
CA ALA A 284 11.98 -0.74 4.94
C ALA A 284 11.00 -1.85 5.42
N HIS A 285 11.11 -3.08 4.91
CA HIS A 285 10.36 -4.26 5.39
C HIS A 285 10.53 -4.57 6.89
N GLU A 286 11.59 -4.05 7.52
CA GLU A 286 12.02 -4.45 8.87
C GLU A 286 11.65 -3.48 10.02
N GLY A 287 11.15 -2.28 9.71
CA GLY A 287 10.91 -1.18 10.66
C GLY A 287 9.72 -1.35 11.62
N PHE A 288 9.39 -2.59 12.00
CA PHE A 288 8.24 -2.89 12.85
C PHE A 288 8.59 -2.77 14.34
N VAL A 289 7.98 -1.81 15.03
CA VAL A 289 8.05 -1.71 16.50
C VAL A 289 6.87 -2.46 17.11
N SER A 290 7.08 -3.69 17.59
CA SER A 290 6.06 -4.40 18.37
C SER A 290 6.01 -3.81 19.79
N LYS A 291 4.88 -3.25 20.21
CA LYS A 291 4.65 -2.99 21.64
C LYS A 291 4.39 -4.33 22.36
N PRO A 292 4.91 -4.52 23.58
CA PRO A 292 4.58 -5.69 24.38
C PRO A 292 3.06 -5.78 24.58
N ILE A 293 2.49 -6.94 24.29
CA ILE A 293 1.10 -7.25 24.63
C ILE A 293 1.09 -7.43 26.14
N LEU A 294 0.66 -6.42 26.88
CA LEU A 294 0.43 -6.57 28.32
C LEU A 294 -0.64 -7.65 28.53
N PRO A 295 -0.44 -8.60 29.44
CA PRO A 295 -1.49 -9.56 29.78
C PRO A 295 -2.72 -8.79 30.23
N LYS A 296 -3.89 -9.18 29.71
CA LYS A 296 -5.15 -8.69 30.25
C LYS A 296 -5.28 -9.27 31.66
N GLY A 297 -5.21 -8.40 32.67
CA GLY A 297 -5.62 -8.73 34.04
C GLY A 297 -7.11 -9.02 34.11
#